data_AF-A0A8J7VNV8-F1
#
_entry.id   AF-A0A8J7VNV8-F1
#
_cell.length_a   1.000
_cell.length_b   1.000
_cell.length_c   1.000
_cell.angle_alpha   90.00
_cell.angle_beta   90.00
_cell.angle_gamma   90.00
#
_symmetry.space_group_name_H-M   'P 1'
#
loop_
_entity.id
_entity.type
_entity.pdbx_description
1 polymer ?
#
loop_
_entity_poly.entity_id
_entity_poly.type
_entity_poly.pdbx_seq_one_letter_code
_entity_poly.pdbx_strand_id
1 'polypeptide(L)'
;MAKPLIDQSTAAALVEGRHEDPFSVLGLHQRGGKWSVLAFDPGAEGLVVLAGGKEIAAQALGHGLFAAELAQQMPYRLRWQG
;
A
#
# COMPACT_ATOMS: atom_id res chain seq x y z
N MET A 1 19.57 7.86 0.47
CA MET A 1 18.55 7.05 1.16
C MET A 1 17.21 7.33 0.48
N ALA A 2 16.46 6.30 0.06
CA ALA A 2 15.16 6.53 -0.57
C ALA A 2 14.18 7.10 0.46
N LYS A 3 13.39 8.12 0.08
CA LYS A 3 12.38 8.71 0.95
C LYS A 3 11.30 7.65 1.24
N PRO A 4 10.88 7.47 2.51
CA PRO A 4 9.82 6.54 2.83
C PRO A 4 8.49 6.99 2.18
N LEU A 5 7.67 6.02 1.79
CA LEU A 5 6.44 6.26 1.04
C LEU A 5 5.39 7.01 1.88
N ILE A 6 5.37 6.72 3.18
CA ILE A 6 4.61 7.42 4.23
C ILE A 6 5.55 7.62 5.43
N ASP A 7 5.31 8.65 6.24
CA ASP A 7 6.09 8.84 7.46
C ASP A 7 5.71 7.79 8.52
N GLN A 8 6.61 7.63 9.50
CA GLN A 8 6.48 6.61 10.53
C GLN A 8 5.27 6.84 11.46
N SER A 9 4.89 8.10 11.70
CA SER A 9 3.77 8.42 12.60
C SER A 9 2.42 8.06 11.96
N THR A 10 2.27 8.31 10.66
CA THR A 10 1.12 7.86 9.88
C THR A 10 1.05 6.33 9.81
N ALA A 11 2.18 5.66 9.57
CA ALA A 11 2.22 4.20 9.56
C ALA A 11 1.76 3.60 10.91
N ALA A 12 2.28 4.12 12.03
CA ALA A 12 1.89 3.69 13.37
C ALA A 12 0.40 3.96 13.64
N ALA A 13 -0.10 5.14 13.30
CA ALA A 13 -1.51 5.48 13.47
C ALA A 13 -2.46 4.58 12.66
N LEU A 14 -2.04 4.15 11.45
CA LEU A 14 -2.81 3.19 10.65
C LEU A 14 -2.84 1.81 11.31
N VAL A 15 -1.66 1.30 11.71
CA VAL A 15 -1.53 -0.02 12.34
C VAL A 15 -2.31 -0.08 13.67
N GLU A 16 -2.31 1.01 14.43
CA GLU A 16 -3.02 1.11 15.71
C GLU A 16 -4.51 1.47 15.58
N GLY A 17 -5.00 1.70 14.35
CA GLY A 17 -6.39 2.10 14.11
C GLY A 17 -6.75 3.49 14.63
N ARG A 18 -5.76 4.38 14.81
CA ARG A 18 -5.92 5.75 15.33
C ARG A 18 -5.89 6.83 14.24
N HIS A 19 -5.61 6.48 13.00
CA HIS A 19 -5.57 7.45 11.91
C HIS A 19 -6.99 7.96 11.59
N GLU A 20 -7.18 9.28 11.60
CA GLU A 20 -8.50 9.91 11.44
C GLU A 20 -9.09 9.75 10.03
N ASP A 21 -8.23 9.73 9.01
CA ASP A 21 -8.61 9.48 7.62
C ASP A 21 -7.70 8.43 6.98
N PRO A 22 -7.94 7.13 7.19
CA PRO A 22 -7.10 6.07 6.63
C PRO A 22 -7.04 6.10 5.11
N PHE A 23 -8.08 6.55 4.41
CA PHE A 23 -8.15 6.52 2.95
C PHE A 23 -7.43 7.70 2.28
N SER A 24 -7.07 8.75 3.03
CA SER A 24 -6.05 9.71 2.58
C SER A 24 -4.68 9.05 2.34
N VAL A 25 -4.46 7.86 2.92
CA VAL A 25 -3.19 7.12 2.84
C VAL A 25 -3.35 5.78 2.11
N LEU A 26 -4.35 4.99 2.47
CA LEU A 26 -4.64 3.69 1.86
C LEU A 26 -5.28 3.86 0.49
N GLY A 27 -5.09 2.85 -0.36
CA GLY A 27 -5.51 2.87 -1.76
C GLY A 27 -4.45 3.45 -2.69
N LEU A 28 -4.89 3.73 -3.92
CA LEU A 28 -4.04 4.24 -5.00
C LEU A 28 -3.93 5.75 -4.97
N HIS A 29 -2.72 6.27 -4.72
CA HIS A 29 -2.46 7.71 -4.73
C HIS A 29 -1.17 8.03 -5.47
N GLN A 30 -1.05 9.28 -5.92
CA GLN A 30 0.20 9.78 -6.49
C GLN A 30 1.11 10.30 -5.37
N ARG A 31 2.34 9.77 -5.29
CA ARG A 31 3.36 10.15 -4.30
C ARG A 31 4.71 10.31 -4.99
N GLY A 32 5.31 11.50 -4.88
CA GLY A 32 6.60 11.78 -5.53
C GLY A 32 6.58 11.55 -7.05
N GLY A 33 5.45 11.84 -7.71
CA GLY A 33 5.27 11.64 -9.15
C GLY A 33 4.93 10.21 -9.57
N LYS A 34 4.94 9.24 -8.66
CA LYS A 34 4.62 7.84 -8.93
C LYS A 34 3.25 7.46 -8.40
N TRP A 35 2.58 6.52 -9.05
CA TRP A 35 1.33 5.94 -8.55
C TRP A 35 1.65 4.78 -7.63
N SER A 36 1.16 4.82 -6.39
CA SER A 36 1.41 3.78 -5.39
C SER A 36 0.12 3.34 -4.73
N VAL A 37 -0.10 2.03 -4.71
CA VAL A 37 -1.14 1.38 -3.91
C VAL A 37 -0.54 1.11 -2.53
N LEU A 38 -1.16 1.63 -1.47
CA LEU A 38 -0.95 1.15 -0.10
C LEU A 38 -2.15 0.34 0.33
N ALA A 39 -1.90 -0.78 0.98
CA ALA A 39 -2.94 -1.62 1.55
C ALA A 39 -2.49 -2.14 2.91
N PHE A 40 -3.48 -2.44 3.75
CA PHE A 40 -3.27 -2.90 5.12
C PHE A 40 -4.10 -4.16 5.36
N ASP A 41 -3.43 -5.24 5.74
CA ASP A 41 -4.03 -6.46 6.27
C ASP A 41 -3.06 -7.05 7.30
N PRO A 42 -3.38 -7.00 8.61
CA PRO A 42 -2.51 -7.52 9.67
C PRO A 42 -2.41 -9.05 9.67
N GLY A 43 -3.29 -9.77 8.97
CA GLY A 43 -3.26 -11.23 8.86
C GLY A 43 -2.56 -11.75 7.60
N ALA A 44 -2.19 -10.86 6.67
CA ALA A 44 -1.56 -11.28 5.42
C ALA A 44 -0.04 -11.46 5.57
N GLU A 45 0.47 -12.54 4.99
CA GLU A 45 1.91 -12.78 4.80
C GLU A 45 2.43 -12.09 3.52
N GLY A 46 1.53 -11.80 2.58
CA GLY A 46 1.88 -11.19 1.31
C GLY A 46 0.69 -10.55 0.59
N LEU A 47 1.00 -9.69 -0.37
CA LEU A 47 0.01 -9.04 -1.23
C LEU A 47 0.49 -9.03 -2.68
N VAL A 48 -0.43 -9.35 -3.59
CA VAL A 48 -0.26 -9.15 -5.03
C VAL A 48 -1.32 -8.17 -5.53
N VAL A 49 -0.88 -7.12 -6.23
CA VAL A 49 -1.75 -6.19 -6.93
C VAL A 49 -1.96 -6.68 -8.36
N LEU A 50 -3.22 -6.91 -8.72
CA LEU A 50 -3.64 -7.31 -10.07
C LEU A 50 -4.10 -6.07 -10.83
N ALA A 51 -3.30 -5.58 -11.77
CA ALA A 51 -3.56 -4.34 -12.49
C ALA A 51 -3.11 -4.43 -13.95
N GLY A 52 -3.96 -3.99 -14.89
CA GLY A 52 -3.64 -4.00 -16.33
C GLY A 52 -3.23 -5.36 -16.88
N GLY A 53 -3.78 -6.46 -16.35
CA GLY A 53 -3.43 -7.83 -16.73
C GLY A 53 -2.09 -8.34 -16.19
N LYS A 54 -1.44 -7.59 -15.28
CA LYS A 54 -0.19 -7.97 -14.62
C LYS A 54 -0.42 -8.30 -13.15
N GLU A 55 0.42 -9.19 -12.63
CA GLU A 55 0.57 -9.44 -11.21
C GLU A 55 1.81 -8.70 -10.69
N ILE A 56 1.63 -7.87 -9.68
CA ILE A 56 2.69 -7.05 -9.09
C ILE A 56 2.79 -7.42 -7.62
N ALA A 57 3.89 -8.06 -7.22
CA ALA A 57 4.16 -8.35 -5.81
C ALA A 57 4.36 -7.04 -5.05
N ALA A 58 3.61 -6.84 -3.97
CA ALA A 58 3.75 -5.68 -3.12
C ALA A 58 4.91 -5.89 -2.14
N GLN A 59 5.65 -4.82 -1.86
CA GLN A 59 6.66 -4.79 -0.82
C GLN A 59 5.99 -4.70 0.55
N ALA A 60 6.37 -5.58 1.48
CA ALA A 60 6.01 -5.45 2.89
C ALA A 60 6.74 -4.24 3.52
N LEU A 61 5.98 -3.35 4.13
CA LEU A 61 6.49 -2.23 4.93
C LEU A 61 6.56 -2.57 6.43
N GLY A 62 6.01 -3.73 6.82
CA GLY A 62 5.93 -4.21 8.19
C GLY A 62 4.53 -4.07 8.79
N HIS A 63 4.24 -4.86 9.83
CA HIS A 63 2.98 -4.81 10.58
C HIS A 63 1.72 -4.89 9.71
N GLY A 64 1.72 -5.68 8.64
CA GLY A 64 0.58 -5.82 7.72
C GLY A 64 0.40 -4.69 6.71
N LEU A 65 1.30 -3.71 6.64
CA LEU A 65 1.31 -2.69 5.59
C LEU A 65 2.10 -3.16 4.37
N PHE A 66 1.52 -2.94 3.18
CA PHE A 66 2.11 -3.31 1.90
C PHE A 66 2.01 -2.16 0.91
N ALA A 67 3.00 -2.06 0.01
CA ALA A 67 3.04 -1.06 -1.04
C ALA A 67 3.44 -1.64 -2.41
N ALA A 68 2.77 -1.19 -3.47
CA ALA A 68 3.14 -1.51 -4.84
C ALA A 68 3.08 -0.26 -5.73
N GLU A 69 4.03 -0.10 -6.65
CA GLU A 69 4.00 0.96 -7.66
C GLU A 69 3.20 0.51 -8.89
N LEU A 70 2.34 1.39 -9.40
CA LEU A 70 1.67 1.24 -10.69
C LEU A 70 2.21 2.27 -11.69
N ALA A 71 2.11 1.96 -12.99
CA ALA A 71 2.56 2.87 -14.04
C ALA A 71 1.67 4.12 -14.16
N GLN A 72 0.38 4.00 -13.84
CA GLN A 72 -0.62 5.07 -13.93
C GLN A 72 -1.82 4.75 -13.03
N GLN A 73 -2.72 5.71 -12.88
CA GLN A 73 -4.03 5.45 -12.26
C GLN A 73 -4.82 4.45 -13.11
N MET A 74 -5.23 3.33 -12.52
CA MET A 74 -6.01 2.31 -13.21
C MET A 74 -6.81 1.46 -12.23
N PRO A 75 -7.86 0.77 -12.72
CA PRO A 75 -8.53 -0.26 -11.93
C PRO A 75 -7.54 -1.36 -11.53
N TYR A 76 -7.64 -1.81 -10.28
CA TYR A 76 -6.84 -2.89 -9.74
C TYR A 76 -7.69 -3.76 -8.80
N ARG A 77 -7.19 -4.97 -8.54
CA ARG A 77 -7.68 -5.83 -7.45
C ARG A 77 -6.52 -6.23 -6.55
N LEU A 78 -6.83 -6.53 -5.30
CA LEU A 78 -5.87 -7.02 -4.32
C LEU A 78 -6.08 -8.52 -4.14
N ARG A 79 -4.96 -9.27 -4.11
CA ARG A 79 -4.94 -10.69 -3.77
C ARG A 79 -3.99 -10.90 -2.59
N TRP A 80 -4.58 -11.12 -1.43
CA TRP A 80 -3.88 -11.41 -0.18
C TRP A 80 -3.37 -12.86 -0.16
N GLN A 81 -2.29 -13.08 0.58
CA GLN A 81 -1.68 -14.38 0.84
C GLN A 81 -1.56 -14.55 2.36
N GLY A 82 -1.74 -15.78 2.84
CA GLY A 82 -1.57 -16.17 4.24
C GLY A 82 -1.59 -17.68 4.39
#